data_AF-Q8ISR9-F1
#
_entry.id   AF-Q8ISR9-F1
#
_cell.length_a   1.000
_cell.length_b   1.000
_cell.length_c   1.000
_cell.angle_alpha   90.00
_cell.angle_beta   90.00
_cell.angle_gamma   90.00
#
_symmetry.space_group_name_H-M   'P 1'
#
loop_
_entity.id
_entity.type
_entity.pdbx_description
1 polymer ?
#
loop_
_entity_poly.entity_id
_entity_poly.type
_entity_poly.pdbx_seq_one_letter_code
_entity_poly.pdbx_strand_id
1 'polypeptide(L)' 'NIPEKWTPEVKHFCPNVPIILVGNKKDLRNDPATINELRKMKQEPVKPQEGRAMAEKINAFAYLECSAKSKEG' A
#
# COMPACT_ATOMS: atom_id res chain seq x y z
N ASN A 1 -0.11 -10.04 5.66
CA ASN A 1 1.08 -9.64 4.85
C ASN A 1 1.91 -8.53 5.51
N ILE A 2 1.50 -7.25 5.49
CA ILE A 2 2.31 -6.14 6.05
C ILE A 2 2.62 -6.32 7.55
N PRO A 3 1.63 -6.39 8.46
CA PRO A 3 1.90 -6.49 9.90
C PRO A 3 2.50 -7.83 10.32
N GLU A 4 2.33 -8.88 9.51
CA GLU A 4 2.73 -10.25 9.83
C GLU A 4 4.11 -10.62 9.30
N LYS A 5 4.59 -9.95 8.23
CA LYS A 5 5.84 -10.29 7.55
C LYS A 5 6.78 -9.09 7.43
N TRP A 6 6.36 -8.06 6.71
CA TRP A 6 7.23 -6.93 6.38
C TRP A 6 7.59 -6.07 7.58
N THR A 7 6.60 -5.73 8.42
CA THR A 7 6.86 -4.89 9.60
C THR A 7 7.80 -5.57 10.60
N PRO A 8 7.63 -6.86 10.96
CA PRO A 8 8.59 -7.56 11.81
C PRO A 8 10.00 -7.64 11.22
N GLU A 9 10.11 -7.94 9.92
CA GLU A 9 11.40 -8.05 9.23
C GLU A 9 12.18 -6.73 9.26
N VAL A 10 11.53 -5.63 8.87
CA VAL A 10 12.17 -4.30 8.87
C VAL A 10 12.56 -3.88 10.29
N LYS A 11 11.70 -4.11 11.29
CA LYS A 11 12.02 -3.77 12.68
C LYS A 11 13.16 -4.60 13.26
N HIS A 12 13.38 -5.82 12.75
CA HIS A 12 14.50 -6.67 13.16
C HIS A 12 15.83 -6.18 12.58
N PHE A 13 15.89 -5.88 11.27
CA PHE A 13 17.13 -5.52 10.59
C PHE A 13 17.47 -4.02 10.63
N CYS A 14 16.46 -3.16 10.76
CA CYS A 14 16.60 -1.71 10.78
C CYS A 14 15.93 -1.12 12.03
N PRO A 15 16.42 -1.46 13.24
CA PRO A 15 15.85 -0.93 14.47
C PRO A 15 15.97 0.60 14.49
N ASN A 16 14.90 1.27 14.92
CA ASN A 16 14.78 2.73 15.03
C ASN A 16 14.78 3.53 13.72
N VAL A 17 14.76 2.87 12.55
CA VAL A 17 14.63 3.57 11.26
C VAL A 17 13.15 3.87 10.98
N PRO A 18 12.78 5.11 10.62
CA PRO A 18 11.41 5.44 10.24
C PRO A 18 10.93 4.63 9.04
N ILE A 19 9.71 4.12 9.11
CA ILE A 19 9.08 3.33 8.04
C ILE A 19 8.12 4.23 7.26
N ILE A 20 8.21 4.24 5.93
CA ILE A 20 7.20 4.86 5.05
C ILE A 20 6.46 3.74 4.34
N LEU A 21 5.12 3.76 4.40
CA LEU A 21 4.29 2.83 3.63
C LEU A 21 3.93 3.48 2.29
N VAL A 22 4.24 2.80 1.18
CA VAL A 22 3.98 3.30 -0.17
C VAL A 22 2.98 2.39 -0.90
N GLY A 23 1.82 2.94 -1.25
CA GLY A 23 0.84 2.32 -2.14
C GLY A 23 1.25 2.49 -3.60
N ASN A 24 1.60 1.40 -4.26
CA ASN A 24 2.06 1.42 -5.66
C ASN A 24 0.92 1.20 -6.65
N LYS A 25 1.18 1.53 -7.93
CA LYS A 25 0.27 1.31 -9.05
C LYS A 25 -1.09 2.00 -8.85
N LYS A 26 -1.08 3.23 -8.29
CA LYS A 26 -2.32 3.98 -8.02
C LYS A 26 -3.18 4.19 -9.27
N ASP A 27 -2.58 4.18 -10.46
CA ASP A 27 -3.26 4.27 -11.75
C ASP A 27 -4.28 3.13 -11.97
N LEU A 28 -4.01 1.94 -11.43
CA LEU A 28 -4.89 0.79 -11.58
C LEU A 28 -6.17 0.90 -10.74
N ARG A 29 -6.23 1.84 -9.79
CA ARG A 29 -7.43 2.06 -8.98
C ARG A 29 -8.64 2.49 -9.82
N ASN A 30 -8.38 3.20 -10.91
CA ASN A 30 -9.40 3.72 -11.83
C ASN A 30 -9.41 2.97 -13.17
N ASP A 31 -8.61 1.91 -13.32
CA ASP A 31 -8.54 1.13 -14.56
C ASP A 31 -9.71 0.14 -14.65
N PRO A 32 -10.62 0.28 -15.64
CA PRO A 32 -11.82 -0.56 -15.72
C PRO A 32 -11.50 -2.06 -15.88
N ALA A 33 -10.42 -2.40 -16.58
CA ALA A 33 -10.00 -3.79 -16.75
C ALA A 33 -9.59 -4.40 -15.40
N THR A 34 -8.74 -3.70 -14.63
CA THR A 34 -8.32 -4.15 -13.30
C THR A 34 -9.49 -4.29 -12.34
N ILE A 35 -10.41 -3.31 -12.32
CA ILE A 35 -11.61 -3.37 -11.47
C ILE A 35 -12.46 -4.59 -11.83
N ASN A 36 -12.66 -4.87 -13.12
CA ASN A 36 -13.43 -6.03 -13.57
C ASN A 36 -12.78 -7.36 -13.17
N GLU A 37 -11.46 -7.48 -13.30
CA GLU A 37 -10.75 -8.70 -12.87
C GLU A 37 -10.81 -8.91 -11.35
N LEU A 38 -10.60 -7.85 -10.55
CA LEU A 38 -10.72 -7.93 -9.09
C LEU A 38 -12.14 -8.30 -8.66
N ARG A 39 -13.16 -7.78 -9.34
CA ARG A 39 -14.56 -8.11 -9.05
C ARG A 39 -14.88 -9.58 -9.28
N LYS A 40 -14.26 -10.26 -10.26
CA LYS A 40 -14.39 -11.72 -10.43
C LYS A 40 -13.90 -12.50 -9.20
N MET A 41 -12.92 -11.93 -8.48
CA MET A 41 -12.38 -12.48 -7.23
C MET A 41 -13.07 -11.93 -5.98
N LYS A 42 -14.17 -11.17 -6.13
CA LYS A 42 -14.85 -10.45 -5.04
C LYS A 42 -13.93 -9.48 -4.28
N GLN A 43 -12.99 -8.87 -4.99
CA GLN A 43 -12.07 -7.87 -4.47
C GLN A 43 -12.29 -6.52 -5.14
N GLU A 44 -11.73 -5.47 -4.56
CA GLU A 44 -11.68 -4.11 -5.11
C GLU A 44 -10.26 -3.55 -4.95
N PRO A 45 -9.87 -2.53 -5.74
CA PRO A 45 -8.61 -1.84 -5.53
C PRO A 45 -8.55 -1.20 -4.13
N VAL A 46 -7.37 -1.24 -3.50
CA VAL A 46 -7.16 -0.65 -2.18
C VAL A 46 -7.45 0.85 -2.21
N LYS A 47 -8.31 1.29 -1.31
CA LYS A 47 -8.69 2.70 -1.12
C LYS A 47 -7.59 3.44 -0.37
N PRO A 48 -7.40 4.76 -0.63
CA PRO A 48 -6.41 5.56 0.11
C PRO A 48 -6.59 5.51 1.63
N GLN A 49 -7.83 5.42 2.11
CA GLN A 49 -8.15 5.33 3.54
C GLN A 49 -7.66 4.02 4.16
N GLU A 50 -7.74 2.90 3.45
CA GLU A 50 -7.26 1.61 3.93
C GLU A 50 -5.74 1.58 4.03
N GLY A 51 -5.05 2.21 3.07
CA GLY A 51 -3.60 2.39 3.13
C GLY A 51 -3.14 3.28 4.29
N ARG A 52 -3.86 4.38 4.56
CA ARG A 52 -3.62 5.24 5.74
C ARG A 52 -3.84 4.48 7.05
N ALA A 53 -4.96 3.76 7.18
CA ALA A 53 -5.24 2.95 8.36
C ALA A 53 -4.18 1.86 8.58
N MET A 54 -3.65 1.26 7.52
CA MET A 54 -2.55 0.31 7.61
C MET A 54 -1.24 0.99 8.07
N ALA A 55 -0.93 2.18 7.57
CA ALA A 55 0.23 2.95 7.99
C ALA A 55 0.18 3.29 9.49
N GLU A 56 -0.98 3.73 9.98
CA GLU A 56 -1.23 3.96 11.41
C GLU A 56 -1.05 2.67 12.21
N LYS A 57 -1.63 1.56 11.75
CA LYS A 57 -1.55 0.25 12.41
C LYS A 57 -0.11 -0.24 12.61
N ILE A 58 0.80 0.07 11.68
CA ILE A 58 2.20 -0.36 11.77
C ILE A 58 3.13 0.70 12.38
N ASN A 59 2.57 1.85 12.76
CA ASN A 59 3.30 3.03 13.20
C ASN A 59 4.32 3.52 12.15
N ALA A 60 3.90 3.57 10.89
CA ALA A 60 4.68 4.18 9.82
C ALA A 60 4.71 5.71 10.01
N PHE A 61 5.84 6.32 9.68
CA PHE A 61 6.04 7.76 9.69
C PHE A 61 5.14 8.48 8.68
N ALA A 62 4.91 7.89 7.52
CA ALA A 62 4.05 8.44 6.48
C ALA A 62 3.43 7.36 5.60
N TYR A 63 2.31 7.72 4.96
CA TYR A 63 1.70 6.97 3.87
C TYR A 63 1.71 7.80 2.58
N LEU A 64 2.23 7.23 1.50
CA LEU A 64 2.26 7.86 0.17
C LEU A 64 1.68 6.91 -0.88
N GLU A 65 1.20 7.44 -2.00
CA GLU A 65 0.73 6.65 -3.14
C GLU A 65 1.34 7.14 -4.43
N CYS A 66 1.87 6.24 -5.25
CA CYS A 66 2.46 6.61 -6.53
C CYS A 66 2.08 5.66 -7.66
N SER A 67 2.30 6.14 -8.88
CA SER A 67 2.35 5.34 -10.09
C SER A 67 3.59 5.70 -10.88
N ALA A 68 4.50 4.73 -10.99
CA ALA A 68 5.65 4.85 -11.88
C ALA A 68 5.24 4.97 -13.35
N LYS A 69 4.06 4.45 -13.72
CA LYS A 69 3.56 4.48 -15.10
C LYS A 69 3.07 5.87 -15.50
N SER A 70 2.29 6.54 -14.66
CA SER A 70 1.82 7.91 -14.92
C SER A 70 2.78 8.99 -14.43
N LYS A 71 3.86 8.62 -13.73
CA LYS A 71 4.84 9.53 -13.09
C LYS A 71 4.21 10.44 -12.04
N GLU A 72 3.20 9.96 -11.35
CA GLU A 72 2.50 10.69 -10.30
C GLU A 72 2.83 10.12 -8.92
N GLY A 73 3.05 10.98 -7.94
CA GLY A 73 3.34 10.65 -6.54
C GLY A 73 3.08 11.83 -5.61
#